data_AF-A0A0F9TDE6-F1
#
_entry.id   AF-A0A0F9TDE6-F1
#
_cell.length_a   1.000
_cell.length_b   1.000
_cell.length_c   1.000
_cell.angle_alpha   90.00
_cell.angle_beta   90.00
_cell.angle_gamma   90.00
#
_symmetry.space_group_name_H-M   'P 1'
#
loop_
_entity.id
_entity.type
_entity.pdbx_description
1 polymer ?
#
loop_
_entity_poly.entity_id
_entity_poly.type
_entity_poly.pdbx_seq_one_letter_code
_entity_poly.pdbx_strand_id
1 'polypeptide(L)'
;MPHLGETGKDENGRWQIWVVCIYCGKERWLSCIKKLLNKYSCRSCSARHRDYKDYPKGDRASNWKGGRFYDTDGYVMVWLDKDDFFAPMIKKDRYTREHRLVMAKHLGRCLQSWEIVHHKNGVKDDNRIENLELSTTGSHSRQHNKGYRDGYRQGFQDAQDKQIQELKQEIRLLRWENKRIKEEVIGNAK
;
A
#
# COMPACT_ATOMS: atom_id res chain seq x y z
N MET A 1 -14.31 6.78 -51.47
CA MET A 1 -14.34 6.77 -49.99
C MET A 1 -14.58 5.34 -49.54
N PRO A 2 -13.90 4.84 -48.51
CA PRO A 2 -14.10 3.48 -48.04
C PRO A 2 -15.51 3.30 -47.46
N HIS A 3 -16.06 2.10 -47.53
CA HIS A 3 -17.36 1.77 -46.93
C HIS A 3 -17.20 1.31 -45.48
N LEU A 4 -18.23 1.53 -44.64
CA LEU A 4 -18.22 1.05 -43.26
C LEU A 4 -18.04 -0.48 -43.26
N GLY A 5 -17.03 -0.96 -42.53
CA GLY A 5 -16.68 -2.38 -42.49
C GLY A 5 -15.75 -2.84 -43.61
N GLU A 6 -15.33 -1.95 -44.52
CA GLU A 6 -14.32 -2.26 -45.53
C GLU A 6 -13.02 -2.70 -44.85
N THR A 7 -12.38 -3.75 -45.37
CA THR A 7 -11.12 -4.28 -44.83
C THR A 7 -9.99 -4.18 -45.84
N GLY A 8 -8.79 -3.86 -45.38
CA GLY A 8 -7.58 -3.77 -46.21
C GLY A 8 -6.32 -4.06 -45.43
N LYS A 9 -5.16 -4.07 -46.09
CA LYS A 9 -3.85 -4.12 -45.43
C LYS A 9 -3.15 -2.78 -45.59
N ASP A 10 -2.44 -2.33 -44.55
CA ASP A 10 -1.54 -1.19 -44.68
C ASP A 10 -0.23 -1.55 -45.40
N GLU A 11 0.61 -0.54 -45.61
CA GLU A 11 1.95 -0.64 -46.22
C GLU A 11 2.86 -1.67 -45.52
N ASN A 12 2.59 -2.00 -44.25
CA ASN A 12 3.33 -2.98 -43.46
C ASN A 12 2.63 -4.35 -43.44
N GLY A 13 1.61 -4.55 -44.26
CA GLY A 13 0.86 -5.80 -44.39
C GLY A 13 -0.11 -6.09 -43.24
N ARG A 14 -0.38 -5.12 -42.34
CA ARG A 14 -1.29 -5.32 -41.20
C ARG A 14 -2.73 -5.10 -41.63
N TRP A 15 -3.62 -6.01 -41.25
CA TRP A 15 -5.05 -5.89 -41.51
C TRP A 15 -5.65 -4.67 -40.80
N GLN A 16 -6.53 -3.96 -41.51
CA GLN A 16 -7.27 -2.80 -41.06
C GLN A 16 -8.74 -2.92 -41.47
N ILE A 17 -9.61 -2.25 -40.72
CA ILE A 17 -11.04 -2.10 -41.01
C ILE A 17 -11.43 -0.63 -40.94
N TRP A 18 -12.23 -0.16 -41.89
CA TRP A 18 -12.81 1.17 -41.88
C TRP A 18 -14.01 1.22 -40.95
N VAL A 19 -13.95 2.07 -39.93
CA VAL A 19 -15.02 2.19 -38.93
C VAL A 19 -15.32 3.63 -38.55
N VAL A 20 -16.55 3.85 -38.08
CA VAL A 20 -16.98 5.07 -37.42
C VAL A 20 -16.82 4.90 -35.90
N CYS A 21 -16.15 5.84 -35.25
CA CYS A 21 -15.99 5.80 -33.79
C CYS A 21 -17.31 6.14 -33.07
N ILE A 22 -17.83 5.24 -32.24
CA ILE A 22 -19.08 5.41 -31.47
C ILE A 22 -19.08 6.60 -30.50
N TYR A 23 -17.90 7.10 -30.11
CA TYR A 23 -17.80 8.22 -29.16
C TYR A 23 -17.62 9.59 -29.81
N CYS A 24 -16.99 9.66 -30.99
CA CYS A 24 -16.67 10.95 -31.63
C CYS A 24 -17.15 11.08 -33.08
N GLY A 25 -17.78 10.05 -33.63
CA GLY A 25 -18.37 10.04 -34.97
C GLY A 25 -17.37 10.07 -36.13
N LYS A 26 -16.06 10.25 -35.90
CA LYS A 26 -15.10 10.35 -37.02
C LYS A 26 -14.73 8.98 -37.58
N GLU A 27 -14.72 8.90 -38.89
CA GLU A 27 -14.35 7.74 -39.70
C GLU A 27 -12.83 7.59 -39.79
N ARG A 28 -12.33 6.35 -39.77
CA ARG A 28 -10.91 6.03 -39.97
C ARG A 28 -10.67 4.53 -40.16
N TRP A 29 -9.51 4.20 -40.70
CA TRP A 29 -8.96 2.84 -40.64
C TRP A 29 -8.48 2.51 -39.21
N LEU A 30 -8.86 1.36 -38.68
CA LEU A 30 -8.35 0.80 -37.42
C LEU A 30 -7.68 -0.55 -37.67
N SER A 31 -6.50 -0.77 -37.08
CA SER A 31 -5.79 -2.05 -37.19
C SER A 31 -6.56 -3.19 -36.51
N CYS A 32 -6.81 -4.28 -37.26
CA CYS A 32 -7.51 -5.48 -36.82
C CYS A 32 -6.62 -6.34 -35.90
N ILE A 33 -6.42 -5.90 -34.66
CA ILE A 33 -5.80 -6.74 -33.62
C ILE A 33 -6.85 -7.77 -33.17
N LYS A 34 -6.51 -9.07 -33.16
CA LYS A 34 -7.32 -10.30 -32.86
C LYS A 34 -8.35 -10.28 -31.71
N LYS A 35 -8.54 -9.18 -30.98
CA LYS A 35 -9.49 -8.99 -29.88
C LYS A 35 -10.46 -7.83 -30.20
N LEU A 36 -11.42 -8.01 -31.12
CA LEU A 36 -12.39 -6.98 -31.55
C LEU A 36 -13.78 -7.05 -30.91
N LEU A 37 -13.92 -7.58 -29.69
CA LEU A 37 -15.25 -7.66 -29.04
C LEU A 37 -15.73 -6.38 -28.32
N ASN A 38 -14.94 -5.29 -28.28
CA ASN A 38 -15.34 -4.00 -27.66
C ASN A 38 -15.28 -2.78 -28.63
N LYS A 39 -15.30 -2.99 -29.95
CA LYS A 39 -14.34 -2.31 -30.82
C LYS A 39 -14.90 -1.52 -32.02
N TYR A 40 -15.80 -0.59 -31.73
CA TYR A 40 -16.15 0.53 -32.62
C TYR A 40 -15.69 1.89 -32.07
N SER A 41 -14.63 1.95 -31.28
CA SER A 41 -14.07 3.20 -30.76
C SER A 41 -12.62 3.41 -31.20
N CYS A 42 -12.28 4.63 -31.57
CA CYS A 42 -10.91 4.98 -31.95
C CYS A 42 -9.97 4.95 -30.74
N ARG A 43 -8.66 4.79 -30.96
CA ARG A 43 -7.66 4.68 -29.88
C ARG A 43 -7.73 5.82 -28.85
N SER A 44 -7.93 7.07 -29.30
CA SER A 44 -8.03 8.23 -28.41
C SER A 44 -9.30 8.20 -27.56
N CYS A 45 -10.46 7.93 -28.16
CA CYS A 45 -11.72 7.79 -27.43
C CYS A 45 -11.72 6.56 -26.52
N SER A 46 -11.20 5.41 -26.97
CA SER A 46 -11.06 4.21 -26.15
C SER A 46 -10.16 4.46 -24.94
N ALA A 47 -9.08 5.24 -25.07
CA ALA A 47 -8.27 5.64 -23.94
C ALA A 47 -9.01 6.59 -22.98
N ARG A 48 -9.81 7.53 -23.52
CA ARG A 48 -10.57 8.52 -22.74
C ARG A 48 -11.79 7.93 -22.01
N HIS A 49 -12.43 6.91 -22.60
CA HIS A 49 -13.63 6.26 -22.08
C HIS A 49 -13.33 4.91 -21.41
N ARG A 50 -12.05 4.59 -21.17
CA ARG A 50 -11.67 3.41 -20.40
C ARG A 50 -11.98 3.65 -18.92
N ASP A 51 -12.73 2.76 -18.29
CA ASP A 51 -12.93 2.83 -16.85
C ASP A 51 -11.59 2.53 -16.14
N TYR A 52 -11.16 3.43 -15.27
CA TYR A 52 -9.94 3.28 -14.48
C TYR A 52 -10.10 2.21 -13.39
N LYS A 53 -11.34 1.85 -13.02
CA LYS A 53 -11.63 0.84 -11.98
C LYS A 53 -11.27 -0.59 -12.40
N ASP A 54 -11.18 -0.86 -13.70
CA ASP A 54 -10.86 -2.20 -14.24
C ASP A 54 -9.36 -2.52 -14.26
N TYR A 55 -8.51 -1.56 -13.90
CA TYR A 55 -7.08 -1.84 -13.79
C TYR A 55 -6.82 -2.72 -12.57
N PRO A 56 -6.23 -3.92 -12.75
CA PRO A 56 -5.81 -4.72 -11.62
C PRO A 56 -4.79 -3.94 -10.80
N LYS A 57 -4.96 -3.95 -9.47
CA LYS A 57 -4.10 -3.27 -8.49
C LYS A 57 -3.52 -4.30 -7.53
N GLY A 58 -2.37 -3.98 -6.93
CA GLY A 58 -1.73 -4.87 -5.98
C GLY A 58 -1.44 -6.23 -6.61
N ASP A 59 -1.68 -7.28 -5.84
CA ASP A 59 -1.53 -8.69 -6.23
C ASP A 59 -2.24 -9.11 -7.52
N ARG A 60 -3.33 -8.43 -7.90
CA ARG A 60 -4.03 -8.70 -9.17
C ARG A 60 -3.26 -8.22 -10.39
N ALA A 61 -2.33 -7.26 -10.23
CA ALA A 61 -1.57 -6.71 -11.34
C ALA A 61 -0.45 -7.68 -11.74
N SER A 62 -0.36 -8.03 -13.01
CA SER A 62 0.64 -9.01 -13.49
C SER A 62 2.10 -8.58 -13.29
N ASN A 63 2.35 -7.29 -13.10
CA ASN A 63 3.65 -6.72 -12.78
C ASN A 63 3.88 -6.53 -11.27
N TRP A 64 2.97 -6.97 -10.41
CA TRP A 64 3.12 -6.88 -8.97
C TRP A 64 4.14 -7.87 -8.45
N LYS A 65 5.25 -7.35 -7.92
CA LYS A 65 6.34 -8.13 -7.34
C LYS A 65 6.28 -8.10 -5.82
N GLY A 66 5.12 -8.43 -5.26
CA GLY A 66 4.89 -8.39 -3.80
C GLY A 66 4.98 -6.98 -3.20
N GLY A 67 4.77 -5.94 -4.00
CA GLY A 67 4.88 -4.55 -3.55
C GLY A 67 6.31 -4.09 -3.33
N ARG A 68 7.31 -4.71 -3.98
CA ARG A 68 8.72 -4.31 -3.90
C ARG A 68 9.22 -3.79 -5.24
N PHE A 69 9.96 -2.69 -5.22
CA PHE A 69 10.65 -2.14 -6.39
C PHE A 69 11.87 -1.31 -5.98
N TYR A 70 12.80 -1.06 -6.89
CA TYR A 70 13.96 -0.19 -6.64
C TYR A 70 13.62 1.27 -7.01
N ASP A 71 13.89 2.23 -6.11
CA ASP A 71 13.80 3.66 -6.43
C ASP A 71 14.95 4.11 -7.34
N THR A 72 14.88 5.35 -7.83
CA THR A 72 15.92 5.96 -8.66
C THR A 72 17.27 6.08 -7.96
N ASP A 73 17.26 6.10 -6.63
CA ASP A 73 18.46 6.18 -5.80
C ASP A 73 19.04 4.77 -5.51
N GLY A 74 18.41 3.70 -6.00
CA GLY A 74 18.85 2.32 -5.81
C GLY A 74 18.41 1.68 -4.50
N TYR A 75 17.50 2.28 -3.74
CA TYR A 75 16.94 1.68 -2.53
C TYR A 75 15.75 0.78 -2.86
N VAL A 76 15.61 -0.31 -2.11
CA VAL A 76 14.41 -1.14 -2.15
C VAL A 76 13.26 -0.40 -1.45
N MET A 77 12.16 -0.21 -2.18
CA MET A 77 10.89 0.31 -1.69
C MET A 77 9.94 -0.85 -1.40
N VAL A 78 9.19 -0.74 -0.32
CA VAL A 78 8.21 -1.75 0.13
C VAL A 78 6.86 -1.10 0.31
N TRP A 79 5.83 -1.72 -0.26
CA TRP A 79 4.45 -1.30 -0.08
C TRP A 79 3.98 -1.65 1.33
N LEU A 80 3.28 -0.73 1.97
CA LEU A 80 2.65 -0.92 3.27
C LEU A 80 1.17 -0.52 3.18
N ASP A 81 0.33 -1.28 3.88
CA ASP A 81 -1.07 -0.91 4.03
C ASP A 81 -1.19 0.35 4.91
N LYS A 82 -2.29 1.10 4.73
CA LYS A 82 -2.58 2.29 5.54
C LYS A 82 -2.88 1.93 7.01
N ASP A 83 -3.34 0.71 7.26
CA ASP A 83 -3.70 0.22 8.60
C ASP A 83 -2.50 -0.49 9.28
N ASP A 84 -1.32 -0.53 8.63
CA ASP A 84 -0.08 -1.06 9.20
C ASP A 84 0.46 -0.16 10.32
N PHE A 85 1.04 -0.75 11.37
CA PHE A 85 1.66 -0.02 12.49
C PHE A 85 2.74 0.98 12.02
N PHE A 86 3.49 0.64 10.98
CA PHE A 86 4.53 1.48 10.38
C PHE A 86 4.00 2.41 9.27
N ALA A 87 2.68 2.47 9.05
CA ALA A 87 2.06 3.37 8.09
C ALA A 87 2.45 4.85 8.26
N PRO A 88 2.72 5.39 9.47
CA PRO A 88 3.23 6.76 9.61
C PRO A 88 4.58 7.03 8.93
N MET A 89 5.36 5.99 8.59
CA MET A 89 6.63 6.10 7.87
C MET A 89 6.48 6.07 6.34
N ILE A 90 5.27 5.80 5.85
CA ILE A 90 4.95 5.83 4.44
C ILE A 90 5.06 7.29 3.96
N LYS A 91 5.67 7.49 2.79
CA LYS A 91 5.64 8.79 2.12
C LYS A 91 4.42 8.86 1.19
N LYS A 92 4.64 9.10 -0.10
CA LYS A 92 3.59 9.07 -1.12
C LYS A 92 3.35 7.63 -1.57
N ASP A 93 2.16 7.37 -2.09
CA ASP A 93 1.83 6.16 -2.86
C ASP A 93 1.91 4.83 -2.10
N ARG A 94 1.85 4.83 -0.77
CA ARG A 94 1.89 3.62 0.09
C ARG A 94 3.21 2.87 0.11
N TYR A 95 4.33 3.55 -0.16
CA TYR A 95 5.66 2.94 -0.06
C TYR A 95 6.55 3.59 1.00
N THR A 96 7.43 2.78 1.60
CA THR A 96 8.55 3.22 2.43
C THR A 96 9.84 2.52 2.02
N ARG A 97 11.00 3.05 2.43
CA ARG A 97 12.31 2.42 2.15
C ARG A 97 12.52 1.22 3.06
N GLU A 98 12.92 0.08 2.48
CA GLU A 98 13.03 -1.20 3.19
C GLU A 98 14.01 -1.13 4.37
N HIS A 99 15.19 -0.55 4.19
CA HIS A 99 16.17 -0.41 5.27
C HIS A 99 15.64 0.37 6.47
N ARG A 100 14.80 1.40 6.23
CA ARG A 100 14.15 2.15 7.31
C ARG A 100 13.14 1.27 8.04
N LEU A 101 12.35 0.49 7.29
CA LEU A 101 11.37 -0.41 7.86
C LEU A 101 12.02 -1.53 8.68
N VAL A 102 13.14 -2.11 8.21
CA VAL A 102 13.90 -3.10 8.97
C VAL A 102 14.42 -2.51 10.28
N MET A 103 15.03 -1.32 10.23
CA MET A 103 15.49 -0.64 11.45
C MET A 103 14.33 -0.30 12.39
N ALA A 104 13.20 0.20 11.88
CA ALA A 104 12.00 0.48 12.67
C ALA A 104 11.44 -0.76 13.37
N LYS A 105 11.37 -1.90 12.66
CA LYS A 105 10.96 -3.19 13.21
C LYS A 105 11.92 -3.67 14.29
N HIS A 106 13.23 -3.54 14.07
CA HIS A 106 14.24 -3.89 15.06
C HIS A 106 14.12 -3.05 16.34
N LEU A 107 13.80 -1.75 16.20
CA LEU A 107 13.57 -0.84 17.34
C LEU A 107 12.17 -0.97 17.97
N GLY A 108 11.23 -1.66 17.31
CA GLY A 108 9.84 -1.77 17.74
C GLY A 108 9.06 -0.45 17.69
N ARG A 109 9.45 0.50 16.83
CA ARG A 109 8.79 1.82 16.70
C ARG A 109 8.99 2.44 15.32
N CYS A 110 8.13 3.39 14.96
CA CYS A 110 8.36 4.21 13.77
C CYS A 110 9.64 5.05 13.88
N LEU A 111 10.37 5.16 12.76
CA LEU A 111 11.46 6.12 12.62
C LEU A 111 10.92 7.50 12.27
N GLN A 112 11.50 8.52 12.90
CA GLN A 112 11.23 9.91 12.63
C GLN A 112 11.88 10.36 11.32
N SER A 113 11.43 11.49 10.79
CA SER A 113 11.91 12.03 9.51
C SER A 113 13.39 12.46 9.57
N TRP A 114 13.89 12.86 10.73
CA TRP A 114 15.28 13.26 10.96
C TRP A 114 16.24 12.11 11.32
N GLU A 115 15.69 10.92 11.58
CA GLU A 115 16.49 9.73 11.82
C GLU A 115 16.96 9.15 10.48
N ILE A 116 18.27 9.03 10.30
CA ILE A 116 18.88 8.55 9.07
C ILE A 116 19.41 7.15 9.30
N VAL A 117 19.16 6.25 8.36
CA VAL A 117 19.69 4.88 8.40
C VAL A 117 20.72 4.75 7.29
N HIS A 118 21.93 4.36 7.65
CA HIS A 118 23.06 4.15 6.75
C HIS A 118 23.35 2.67 6.58
N HIS A 119 23.83 2.30 5.40
CA HIS A 119 24.40 0.98 5.12
C HIS A 119 25.91 1.03 5.35
N LYS A 120 26.45 0.22 6.26
CA LYS A 120 27.87 0.20 6.63
C LYS A 120 28.76 -0.19 5.45
N ASN A 121 28.31 -1.17 4.66
CA ASN A 121 29.03 -1.64 3.47
C ASN A 121 28.76 -0.82 2.19
N GLY A 122 27.89 0.20 2.25
CA GLY A 122 27.49 1.00 1.08
C GLY A 122 26.57 0.29 0.07
N VAL A 123 26.21 -0.98 0.30
CA VAL A 123 25.33 -1.77 -0.56
C VAL A 123 23.87 -1.55 -0.15
N LYS A 124 23.11 -0.84 -1.00
CA LYS A 124 21.78 -0.28 -0.67
C LYS A 124 20.64 -1.29 -0.54
N ASP A 125 20.82 -2.51 -1.03
CA ASP A 125 19.87 -3.61 -0.93
C ASP A 125 20.27 -4.67 0.12
N ASP A 126 21.44 -4.55 0.74
CA ASP A 126 21.84 -5.36 1.89
C ASP A 126 21.20 -4.79 3.18
N ASN A 127 19.92 -5.09 3.36
CA ASN A 127 19.10 -4.56 4.46
C ASN A 127 19.17 -5.42 5.73
N ARG A 128 20.21 -6.25 5.90
CA ARG A 128 20.42 -7.01 7.14
C ARG A 128 20.72 -6.05 8.29
N ILE A 129 20.13 -6.30 9.47
CA ILE A 129 20.19 -5.34 10.58
C ILE A 129 21.62 -5.04 11.03
N GLU A 130 22.51 -6.03 10.97
CA GLU A 130 23.93 -5.88 11.27
C GLU A 130 24.66 -4.92 10.32
N ASN A 131 24.17 -4.77 9.09
CA ASN A 131 24.71 -3.86 8.08
C ASN A 131 24.12 -2.44 8.18
N LEU A 132 23.12 -2.22 9.03
CA LEU A 132 22.47 -0.92 9.18
C LEU A 132 23.01 -0.15 10.40
N GLU A 133 23.05 1.17 10.28
CA GLU A 133 23.43 2.10 11.35
C GLU A 133 22.41 3.24 11.42
N LEU A 134 21.88 3.52 12.61
CA LEU A 134 20.99 4.66 12.84
C LEU A 134 21.80 5.87 13.30
N SER A 135 21.69 6.98 12.57
CA SER A 135 22.29 8.27 12.93
C SER A 135 21.23 9.38 13.01
N THR A 136 21.59 10.49 13.65
CA THR A 136 20.78 11.71 13.69
C THR A 136 21.49 12.82 12.92
N THR A 137 20.75 13.73 12.29
CA THR A 137 21.33 14.96 11.72
C THR A 137 22.11 15.73 12.80
N GLY A 138 23.32 16.19 12.44
CA GLY A 138 24.40 16.55 13.37
C GLY A 138 24.12 17.65 14.42
N SER A 139 23.01 18.37 14.35
CA SER A 139 22.61 19.37 15.36
C SER A 139 21.78 18.80 16.53
N HIS A 140 21.17 17.62 16.39
CA HIS A 140 20.18 17.10 17.36
C HIS A 140 20.70 15.98 18.30
N SER A 141 21.96 15.52 18.16
CA SER A 141 22.45 14.33 18.91
C SER A 141 22.65 14.56 20.41
N ARG A 142 22.90 15.80 20.85
CA ARG A 142 23.23 16.09 22.27
C ARG A 142 22.03 16.43 23.15
N GLN A 143 20.95 17.01 22.61
CA GLN A 143 19.81 17.48 23.42
C GLN A 143 18.64 16.49 23.51
N HIS A 144 18.52 15.52 22.59
CA HIS A 144 17.30 14.71 22.48
C HIS A 144 17.30 13.38 23.25
N ASN A 145 18.45 12.86 23.70
CA ASN A 145 18.49 11.57 24.40
C ASN A 145 17.65 11.54 25.71
N LYS A 146 17.44 12.70 26.36
CA LYS A 146 16.65 12.78 27.60
C LYS A 146 15.14 12.82 27.33
N GLY A 147 14.66 13.73 26.47
CA GLY A 147 13.23 13.85 26.16
C GLY A 147 12.65 12.62 25.44
N TYR A 148 13.47 11.89 24.68
CA TYR A 148 13.07 10.68 23.96
C TYR A 148 12.72 9.51 24.90
N ARG A 149 13.48 9.35 25.98
CA ARG A 149 13.29 8.27 26.96
C ARG A 149 11.99 8.43 27.74
N ASP A 150 11.65 9.68 28.07
CA ASP A 150 10.47 10.01 28.87
C ASP A 150 9.18 9.94 28.03
N GLY A 151 9.20 10.43 26.78
CA GLY A 151 8.04 10.36 25.89
C GLY A 151 7.67 8.93 25.45
N TYR A 152 8.66 8.08 25.14
CA TYR A 152 8.41 6.67 24.79
C TYR A 152 7.84 5.89 25.97
N ARG A 153 8.38 6.10 27.18
CA ARG A 153 7.87 5.47 28.40
C ARG A 153 6.40 5.84 28.63
N GLN A 154 6.07 7.13 28.48
CA GLN A 154 4.69 7.61 28.63
C GLN A 154 3.74 6.98 27.61
N GLY A 155 4.07 7.03 26.32
CA GLY A 155 3.20 6.46 25.29
C GLY A 155 3.00 4.94 25.39
N PHE A 156 4.03 4.22 25.85
CA PHE A 156 3.91 2.78 26.12
C PHE A 156 3.01 2.50 27.32
N GLN A 157 3.13 3.28 28.40
CA GLN A 157 2.24 3.20 29.56
C GLN A 157 0.80 3.56 29.21
N ASP A 158 0.59 4.61 28.42
CA ASP A 158 -0.76 5.03 27.99
C ASP A 158 -1.46 3.93 27.17
N ALA A 159 -0.72 3.25 26.28
CA ALA A 159 -1.24 2.14 25.48
C ALA A 159 -1.56 0.91 26.36
N GLN A 160 -0.67 0.55 27.30
CA GLN A 160 -0.91 -0.53 28.26
C GLN A 160 -2.13 -0.22 29.14
N ASP A 161 -2.25 1.00 29.64
CA ASP A 161 -3.35 1.43 30.49
C ASP A 161 -4.69 1.36 29.76
N LYS A 162 -4.73 1.78 28.49
CA LYS A 162 -5.93 1.65 27.65
C LYS A 162 -6.37 0.19 27.51
N GLN A 163 -5.43 -0.70 27.18
CA GLN A 163 -5.72 -2.13 27.05
C GLN A 163 -6.17 -2.74 28.38
N ILE A 164 -5.57 -2.33 29.50
CA ILE A 164 -5.99 -2.76 30.85
C ILE A 164 -7.41 -2.29 31.16
N GLN A 165 -7.81 -1.08 30.76
CA GLN A 165 -9.17 -0.57 30.96
C GLN A 165 -10.20 -1.36 30.14
N GLU A 166 -9.90 -1.66 28.87
CA GLU A 166 -10.75 -2.49 28.01
C GLU A 166 -10.96 -3.88 28.62
N LEU A 167 -9.87 -4.54 29.05
CA LEU A 167 -9.94 -5.85 29.73
C LEU A 167 -10.72 -5.78 31.05
N LYS A 168 -10.58 -4.71 31.83
CA LYS A 168 -11.35 -4.53 33.07
C LYS A 168 -12.84 -4.36 32.81
N GLN A 169 -13.22 -3.65 31.74
CA GLN A 169 -14.61 -3.52 31.33
C GLN A 169 -15.18 -4.87 30.90
N GLU A 170 -14.45 -5.64 30.11
CA GLU A 170 -14.85 -6.98 29.69
C GLU A 170 -15.04 -7.92 30.89
N ILE A 171 -14.08 -7.96 31.82
CA ILE A 171 -14.21 -8.75 33.07
C ILE A 171 -15.43 -8.33 33.87
N ARG A 172 -15.74 -7.03 33.94
CA ARG A 172 -16.94 -6.53 34.64
C ARG A 172 -18.22 -7.04 33.97
N LEU A 173 -18.30 -7.01 32.64
CA LEU A 173 -19.45 -7.52 31.89
C LEU A 173 -19.62 -9.03 32.08
N LEU A 174 -18.53 -9.80 31.97
CA LEU A 174 -18.54 -11.25 32.20
C LEU A 174 -18.97 -11.60 33.63
N ARG A 175 -18.55 -10.83 34.64
CA ARG A 175 -18.99 -11.02 36.03
C ARG A 175 -20.49 -10.75 36.19
N TRP A 176 -21.00 -9.72 35.52
CA TRP A 176 -22.43 -9.41 35.54
C TRP A 176 -23.25 -10.51 34.87
N GLU A 177 -22.81 -10.97 33.71
CA GLU A 177 -23.47 -12.04 32.95
C GLU A 177 -23.49 -13.35 33.75
N ASN A 178 -22.35 -13.74 34.36
CA ASN A 178 -22.28 -14.91 35.24
C ASN A 178 -23.23 -14.80 36.45
N LYS A 179 -23.42 -13.60 37.00
CA LYS A 179 -24.36 -13.39 38.10
C LYS A 179 -25.80 -13.62 37.62
N ARG A 180 -26.17 -13.06 36.47
CA ARG A 180 -27.49 -13.24 35.85
C ARG A 180 -27.79 -14.71 35.58
N ILE A 181 -26.85 -15.43 34.96
CA ILE A 181 -26.99 -16.87 34.66
C ILE A 181 -27.17 -17.67 35.96
N LYS A 182 -26.41 -17.35 37.02
CA LYS A 182 -26.59 -18.03 38.33
C LYS A 182 -27.98 -17.81 38.92
N GLU A 183 -28.51 -16.60 38.82
CA GLU A 183 -29.87 -16.27 39.30
C GLU A 183 -30.94 -17.02 38.49
N GLU A 184 -30.78 -17.12 37.16
CA GLU A 184 -31.68 -17.91 36.29
C GLU A 184 -31.62 -19.42 36.59
N VAL A 185 -30.43 -19.98 36.81
CA VAL A 185 -30.25 -21.41 37.15
C VAL A 185 -30.86 -21.73 38.51
N ILE A 186 -30.67 -20.87 39.52
CA ILE A 186 -31.28 -21.04 40.85
C ILE A 186 -32.81 -20.86 40.79
N GLY A 187 -33.30 -19.95 39.94
CA GLY A 187 -34.73 -19.74 39.72
C GLY A 187 -35.43 -20.92 39.05
N ASN A 188 -34.76 -21.61 38.12
CA ASN A 188 -35.29 -22.79 37.43
C ASN A 188 -35.15 -24.11 38.22
N ALA A 189 -34.44 -24.09 39.36
CA ALA A 189 -34.26 -25.25 40.23
C ALA A 189 -35.24 -25.31 41.43
N LYS A 190 -36.18 -24.35 41.52
CA LYS A 190 -37.31 -24.35 42.46
C LYS A 190 -38.60 -24.73 41.73
#